data_AF-A0A258QJI9-F1
#
_entry.id   AF-A0A258QJI9-F1
#
_cell.length_a   1.000
_cell.length_b   1.000
_cell.length_c   1.000
_cell.angle_alpha   90.00
_cell.angle_beta   90.00
_cell.angle_gamma   90.00
#
_symmetry.space_group_name_H-M   'P 1'
#
loop_
_entity.id
_entity.type
_entity.pdbx_description
1 polymer ?
#
loop_
_entity_poly.entity_id
_entity_poly.type
_entity_poly.pdbx_seq_one_letter_code
_entity_poly.pdbx_strand_id
1 'polypeptide(L)'
;MRTDQHVSWRVLWRARLMRALSAGGFIALSSMPALASAPANLGAQIAHQGLNSVPACDLCHGSQGEGNLKAGYPVLAGVDADYLREQMGFYAQGERKNALMQLYAKSLSLSEIRAVSAYYAALPAQKHVIDLTRFSPSTRRLLTQGSSTRAMPSCFSCHGDQGHGSADGIPPIAGQPAFYFIDQMNAWKT
;
A
#
# COMPACT_ATOMS: atom_id res chain seq x y z
N MET A 1 12.35 26.51 8.82
CA MET A 1 11.45 26.46 7.65
C MET A 1 12.05 25.51 6.64
N ARG A 2 11.66 24.22 6.68
CA ARG A 2 12.06 23.21 5.71
C ARG A 2 10.84 22.99 4.83
N THR A 3 10.89 23.51 3.61
CA THR A 3 9.82 23.42 2.61
C THR A 3 9.59 21.96 2.24
N ASP A 4 8.32 21.54 2.31
CA ASP A 4 7.83 20.24 1.87
C ASP A 4 8.31 19.91 0.45
N GLN A 5 9.19 18.92 0.37
CA GLN A 5 9.58 18.22 -0.85
C GLN A 5 9.08 16.77 -0.75
N HIS A 6 7.86 16.57 -0.25
CA HIS A 6 7.09 15.40 -0.64
C HIS A 6 6.80 15.57 -2.13
N VAL A 7 7.68 14.98 -2.95
CA VAL A 7 7.47 14.81 -4.38
C VAL A 7 6.15 14.07 -4.52
N SER A 8 5.07 14.83 -4.71
CA SER A 8 3.75 14.29 -4.89
C SER A 8 3.80 13.47 -6.18
N TRP A 9 3.66 12.15 -6.04
CA TRP A 9 3.45 11.19 -7.12
C TRP A 9 2.38 11.63 -8.14
N ARG A 10 1.53 12.62 -7.79
CA ARG A 10 0.57 13.29 -8.67
C ARG A 10 1.20 14.04 -9.85
N VAL A 11 2.45 14.51 -9.76
CA VAL A 11 3.06 15.41 -10.78
C VAL A 11 3.85 14.66 -11.84
N LEU A 12 4.62 13.62 -11.47
CA LEU A 12 5.43 12.85 -12.42
C LEU A 12 4.59 12.02 -13.43
N TRP A 13 3.27 11.96 -13.24
CA TRP A 13 2.34 11.17 -14.05
C TRP A 13 1.51 11.98 -15.07
N ARG A 14 1.67 13.31 -15.14
CA ARG A 14 0.89 14.16 -16.06
C ARG A 14 1.59 14.56 -17.37
N ALA A 15 2.83 14.18 -17.60
CA ALA A 15 3.59 14.66 -18.76
C ALA A 15 3.62 13.65 -19.93
N ARG A 16 2.48 13.49 -20.62
CA ARG A 16 2.47 13.05 -22.02
C ARG A 16 1.23 13.53 -22.77
N LEU A 17 1.03 14.85 -22.79
CA LEU A 17 0.19 15.50 -23.79
C LEU A 17 0.98 16.65 -24.39
N MET A 18 1.78 16.35 -25.42
CA MET A 18 2.33 17.38 -26.28
C MET A 18 1.16 18.05 -27.01
N ARG A 19 1.01 19.36 -26.81
CA ARG A 19 0.18 20.20 -27.68
C ARG A 19 0.87 20.31 -29.03
N ALA A 20 0.33 19.65 -30.05
CA ALA A 20 0.57 20.02 -31.44
C ALA A 20 -0.52 21.01 -31.86
N LEU A 21 -0.13 22.27 -32.10
CA LEU A 21 -0.91 23.22 -32.87
C LEU A 21 -0.77 22.85 -34.35
N SER A 22 -1.88 22.66 -35.07
CA SER A 22 -1.95 22.91 -36.52
C SER A 22 -3.41 23.04 -36.96
N ALA A 23 -3.62 24.06 -37.80
CA ALA A 23 -4.88 24.48 -38.37
C ALA A 23 -5.40 23.51 -39.44
N GLY A 24 -6.72 23.58 -39.69
CA GLY A 24 -7.30 23.27 -40.99
C GLY A 24 -7.98 21.91 -41.12
N GLY A 25 -9.33 21.95 -41.05
CA GLY A 25 -10.27 21.21 -41.90
C GLY A 25 -10.03 19.73 -42.18
N PHE A 26 -10.88 18.88 -41.58
CA PHE A 26 -11.71 17.83 -42.19
C PHE A 26 -12.31 17.04 -41.02
N ILE A 27 -13.62 17.13 -40.79
CA ILE A 27 -14.32 16.35 -39.75
C ILE A 27 -14.48 14.92 -40.29
N ALA A 28 -13.42 14.12 -40.17
CA ALA A 28 -13.53 12.67 -40.23
C ALA A 28 -14.06 12.20 -38.86
N LEU A 29 -15.19 11.47 -38.85
CA LEU A 29 -15.65 10.75 -37.66
C LEU A 29 -14.66 9.63 -37.35
N SER A 30 -13.56 9.99 -36.69
CA SER A 30 -12.63 9.04 -36.11
C SER A 30 -13.30 8.42 -34.89
N SER A 31 -13.68 7.14 -35.03
CA SER A 31 -14.13 6.30 -33.93
C SER A 31 -13.14 6.42 -32.78
N MET A 32 -13.54 7.09 -31.69
CA MET A 32 -12.70 7.13 -30.50
C MET A 32 -12.51 5.69 -30.01
N PRO A 33 -11.26 5.23 -29.78
CA PRO A 33 -11.06 3.93 -29.20
C PRO A 33 -11.72 3.95 -27.83
N ALA A 34 -12.69 3.05 -27.63
CA ALA A 34 -13.29 2.84 -26.33
C ALA A 34 -12.16 2.49 -25.35
N LEU A 35 -11.98 3.33 -24.33
CA LEU A 35 -11.18 2.98 -23.16
C LEU A 35 -11.81 1.71 -22.59
N ALA A 36 -11.17 0.57 -22.82
CA ALA A 36 -11.60 -0.70 -22.23
C ALA A 36 -11.69 -0.50 -20.71
N SER A 37 -12.91 -0.52 -20.19
CA SER A 37 -13.15 -0.58 -18.75
C SER A 37 -12.45 -1.83 -18.24
N ALA A 38 -11.50 -1.66 -17.32
CA ALA A 38 -10.91 -2.79 -16.60
C ALA A 38 -12.05 -3.71 -16.12
N PRO A 39 -11.96 -5.03 -16.29
CA PRO A 39 -13.05 -5.92 -15.94
C PRO A 39 -13.45 -5.66 -14.48
N ALA A 40 -14.75 -5.73 -14.19
CA ALA A 40 -15.35 -5.43 -12.89
C ALA A 40 -14.77 -6.24 -11.71
N ASN A 41 -13.83 -7.14 -11.98
CA ASN A 41 -13.15 -7.95 -10.99
C ASN A 41 -11.62 -8.08 -11.21
N LEU A 42 -10.97 -7.15 -11.93
CA LEU A 42 -9.52 -7.22 -12.20
C LEU A 42 -8.69 -7.36 -10.91
N GLY A 43 -9.08 -6.64 -9.85
CA GLY A 43 -8.39 -6.72 -8.56
C GLY A 43 -8.43 -8.10 -7.93
N ALA A 44 -9.61 -8.73 -7.88
CA ALA A 44 -9.73 -10.09 -7.34
C ALA A 44 -9.10 -11.12 -8.28
N GLN A 45 -9.14 -10.91 -9.60
CA GLN A 45 -8.44 -11.76 -10.56
C GLN A 45 -6.94 -11.78 -10.26
N ILE A 46 -6.30 -10.60 -10.13
CA ILE A 46 -4.89 -10.51 -9.76
C ILE A 46 -4.64 -11.16 -8.40
N ALA A 47 -5.52 -10.92 -7.42
CA ALA A 47 -5.36 -11.47 -6.07
C ALA A 47 -5.39 -13.00 -6.02
N HIS A 48 -6.30 -13.64 -6.76
CA HIS A 48 -6.57 -15.09 -6.68
C HIS A 48 -5.94 -15.92 -7.78
N GLN A 49 -5.57 -15.30 -8.91
CA GLN A 49 -5.08 -16.02 -10.09
C GLN A 49 -3.73 -15.50 -10.55
N GLY A 50 -3.31 -14.32 -10.07
CA GLY A 50 -2.14 -13.63 -10.58
C GLY A 50 -2.43 -12.94 -11.92
N LEU A 51 -1.40 -12.29 -12.45
CA LEU A 51 -1.43 -11.64 -13.77
C LEU A 51 0.00 -11.48 -14.28
N ASN A 52 0.20 -11.66 -15.59
CA ASN A 52 1.54 -11.65 -16.20
C ASN A 52 2.47 -12.67 -15.50
N SER A 53 3.65 -12.22 -15.04
CA SER A 53 4.60 -13.02 -14.27
C SER A 53 4.39 -12.93 -12.74
N VAL A 54 3.28 -12.32 -12.30
CA VAL A 54 2.94 -12.21 -10.88
C VAL A 54 2.04 -13.36 -10.50
N PRO A 55 2.45 -14.24 -9.55
CA PRO A 55 1.57 -15.29 -9.06
C PRO A 55 0.40 -14.71 -8.25
N ALA A 56 -0.59 -15.52 -7.93
CA ALA A 56 -1.70 -15.11 -7.08
C ALA A 56 -1.18 -14.56 -5.74
N CYS A 57 -1.66 -13.37 -5.36
CA CYS A 57 -1.21 -12.65 -4.17
C CYS A 57 -1.60 -13.39 -2.89
N ASP A 58 -2.74 -14.08 -2.92
CA ASP A 58 -3.27 -14.86 -1.80
C ASP A 58 -2.42 -16.08 -1.41
N LEU A 59 -1.53 -16.56 -2.29
CA LEU A 59 -0.55 -17.61 -1.96
C LEU A 59 0.33 -17.24 -0.76
N CYS A 60 0.62 -15.96 -0.60
CA CYS A 60 1.43 -15.44 0.51
C CYS A 60 0.57 -14.64 1.50
N HIS A 61 -0.35 -13.81 0.99
CA HIS A 61 -1.12 -12.88 1.80
C HIS A 61 -2.46 -13.44 2.30
N GLY A 62 -2.77 -14.69 2.00
CA GLY A 62 -4.02 -15.34 2.40
C GLY A 62 -5.19 -15.00 1.48
N SER A 63 -6.15 -15.92 1.42
CA SER A 63 -7.34 -15.83 0.55
C SER A 63 -8.23 -14.63 0.85
N GLN A 64 -8.18 -14.13 2.09
CA GLN A 64 -8.91 -12.98 2.57
C GLN A 64 -7.97 -11.82 2.93
N GLY A 65 -6.71 -11.85 2.50
CA GLY A 65 -5.72 -10.82 2.85
C GLY A 65 -5.30 -10.83 4.31
N GLU A 66 -5.54 -11.92 5.04
CA GLU A 66 -5.26 -12.11 6.46
C GLU A 66 -3.76 -12.27 6.78
N GLY A 67 -2.91 -12.34 5.76
CA GLY A 67 -1.47 -12.52 5.89
C GLY A 67 -1.08 -13.91 6.40
N ASN A 68 0.20 -14.05 6.74
CA ASN A 68 0.72 -15.25 7.39
C ASN A 68 1.66 -14.84 8.53
N LEU A 69 1.15 -14.90 9.75
CA LEU A 69 1.89 -14.47 10.95
C LEU A 69 3.19 -15.25 11.18
N LYS A 70 3.24 -16.54 10.79
CA LYS A 70 4.42 -17.39 10.98
C LYS A 70 5.47 -17.16 9.90
N ALA A 71 5.03 -16.97 8.66
CA ALA A 71 5.93 -16.73 7.52
C ALA A 71 6.32 -15.26 7.35
N GLY A 72 5.70 -14.33 8.10
CA GLY A 72 5.99 -12.91 8.02
C GLY A 72 5.34 -12.19 6.83
N TYR A 73 4.33 -12.79 6.19
CA TYR A 73 3.58 -12.12 5.13
C TYR A 73 2.55 -11.17 5.74
N PRO A 74 2.57 -9.87 5.39
CA PRO A 74 1.73 -8.88 6.05
C PRO A 74 0.25 -9.05 5.70
N VAL A 75 -0.59 -8.57 6.62
CA VAL A 75 -2.03 -8.42 6.45
C VAL A 75 -2.28 -7.29 5.46
N LEU A 76 -3.11 -7.54 4.45
CA LEU A 76 -3.53 -6.56 3.44
C LEU A 76 -5.02 -6.19 3.55
N ALA A 77 -5.83 -7.07 4.16
CA ALA A 77 -7.27 -6.89 4.27
C ALA A 77 -7.66 -5.61 5.00
N GLY A 78 -8.45 -4.76 4.34
CA GLY A 78 -8.94 -3.50 4.89
C GLY A 78 -7.86 -2.44 5.11
N VAL A 79 -6.63 -2.66 4.63
CA VAL A 79 -5.61 -1.63 4.59
C VAL A 79 -5.98 -0.63 3.50
N ASP A 80 -5.81 0.66 3.76
CA ASP A 80 -6.17 1.73 2.83
C ASP A 80 -5.61 1.53 1.42
N ALA A 81 -6.44 1.77 0.40
CA ALA A 81 -6.10 1.51 -1.00
C ALA A 81 -4.97 2.41 -1.51
N ASP A 82 -4.94 3.67 -1.08
CA ASP A 82 -3.89 4.61 -1.46
C ASP A 82 -2.56 4.22 -0.82
N TYR A 83 -2.57 3.82 0.47
CA TYR A 83 -1.40 3.24 1.12
C TYR A 83 -0.88 2.02 0.35
N LEU A 84 -1.72 1.02 0.08
CA LEU A 84 -1.31 -0.20 -0.62
C LEU A 84 -0.72 0.10 -2.01
N ARG A 85 -1.36 1.01 -2.76
CA ARG A 85 -0.85 1.46 -4.06
C ARG A 85 0.52 2.13 -3.91
N GLU A 86 0.68 3.00 -2.92
CA GLU A 86 1.93 3.71 -2.70
C GLU A 86 3.06 2.75 -2.32
N GLN A 87 2.78 1.74 -1.48
CA GLN A 87 3.75 0.70 -1.15
C GLN A 87 4.22 -0.07 -2.38
N MET A 88 3.31 -0.43 -3.29
CA MET A 88 3.67 -1.05 -4.57
C MET A 88 4.53 -0.11 -5.42
N GLY A 89 4.24 1.19 -5.43
CA GLY A 89 5.08 2.21 -6.08
C GLY A 89 6.50 2.24 -5.51
N PHE A 90 6.64 2.25 -4.18
CA PHE A 90 7.95 2.23 -3.51
C PHE A 90 8.72 0.94 -3.80
N TYR A 91 8.05 -0.21 -3.89
CA TYR A 91 8.69 -1.44 -4.33
C TYR A 91 9.15 -1.35 -5.79
N ALA A 92 8.31 -0.88 -6.72
CA ALA A 92 8.67 -0.78 -8.13
C ALA A 92 9.94 0.06 -8.35
N GLN A 93 10.16 1.08 -7.52
CA GLN A 93 11.30 2.00 -7.59
C GLN A 93 12.47 1.59 -6.70
N GLY A 94 12.27 0.57 -5.87
CA GLY A 94 13.28 0.10 -4.94
C GLY A 94 13.52 1.04 -3.76
N GLU A 95 12.64 1.99 -3.49
CA GLU A 95 12.65 2.77 -2.24
C GLU A 95 12.28 1.87 -1.06
N ARG A 96 11.35 0.93 -1.29
CA ARG A 96 11.07 -0.17 -0.36
C ARG A 96 11.77 -1.44 -0.83
N LYS A 97 12.53 -2.07 0.07
CA LYS A 97 13.39 -3.22 -0.25
C LYS A 97 12.69 -4.54 0.06
N ASN A 98 12.42 -5.34 -0.97
CA ASN A 98 12.03 -6.76 -0.88
C ASN A 98 12.13 -7.38 -2.28
N ALA A 99 12.98 -8.38 -2.48
CA ALA A 99 13.27 -8.89 -3.82
C ALA A 99 12.02 -9.39 -4.58
N LEU A 100 11.11 -10.07 -3.88
CA LEU A 100 9.88 -10.61 -4.47
C LEU A 100 8.90 -9.48 -4.83
N MET A 101 8.58 -8.61 -3.86
CA MET A 101 7.63 -7.53 -4.11
C MET A 101 8.13 -6.50 -5.12
N GLN A 102 9.44 -6.27 -5.21
CA GLN A 102 10.03 -5.44 -6.27
C GLN A 102 9.82 -6.04 -7.66
N LEU A 103 9.99 -7.36 -7.81
CA LEU A 103 9.71 -8.05 -9.07
C LEU A 103 8.23 -7.90 -9.43
N TYR A 104 7.33 -8.21 -8.50
CA TYR A 104 5.90 -8.18 -8.75
C TYR A 104 5.39 -6.77 -9.05
N ALA A 105 5.84 -5.77 -8.30
CA ALA A 105 5.45 -4.38 -8.53
C ALA A 105 5.91 -3.84 -9.89
N LYS A 106 7.05 -4.29 -10.40
CA LYS A 106 7.53 -3.93 -11.75
C LYS A 106 6.78 -4.65 -12.88
N SER A 107 6.16 -5.79 -12.57
CA SER A 107 5.42 -6.61 -13.55
C SER A 107 3.95 -6.23 -13.70
N LEU A 108 3.43 -5.33 -12.86
CA LEU A 108 2.06 -4.84 -12.93
C LEU A 108 2.02 -3.39 -13.45
N SER A 109 1.01 -3.09 -14.27
CA SER A 109 0.71 -1.72 -14.67
C SER A 109 0.08 -0.92 -13.51
N LEU A 110 0.05 0.42 -13.61
CA LEU A 110 -0.61 1.23 -12.58
C LEU A 110 -2.12 0.91 -12.45
N SER A 111 -2.79 0.63 -13.56
CA SER A 111 -4.20 0.21 -13.53
C SER A 111 -4.38 -1.09 -12.74
N GLU A 112 -3.47 -2.04 -12.90
CA GLU A 112 -3.50 -3.33 -12.19
C GLU A 112 -3.18 -3.15 -10.71
N ILE A 113 -2.15 -2.37 -10.37
CA ILE A 113 -1.82 -2.03 -8.98
C ILE A 113 -3.01 -1.35 -8.31
N ARG A 114 -3.64 -0.37 -8.97
CA ARG A 114 -4.84 0.29 -8.43
C ARG A 114 -5.99 -0.70 -8.21
N ALA A 115 -6.20 -1.63 -9.14
CA ALA A 115 -7.27 -2.61 -9.04
C ALA A 115 -7.05 -3.58 -7.86
N VAL A 116 -5.83 -4.13 -7.70
CA VAL A 116 -5.54 -5.08 -6.61
C VAL A 116 -5.46 -4.39 -5.25
N SER A 117 -4.96 -3.15 -5.17
CA SER A 117 -5.01 -2.35 -3.94
C SER A 117 -6.44 -2.05 -3.51
N ALA A 118 -7.32 -1.66 -4.46
CA ALA A 118 -8.72 -1.42 -4.17
C ALA A 118 -9.45 -2.71 -3.71
N TYR A 119 -9.10 -3.85 -4.29
CA TYR A 119 -9.64 -5.15 -3.87
C TYR A 119 -9.32 -5.46 -2.41
N TYR A 120 -8.04 -5.45 -2.01
CA TYR A 120 -7.65 -5.75 -0.64
C TYR A 120 -8.19 -4.74 0.38
N ALA A 121 -8.27 -3.46 0.01
CA ALA A 121 -8.86 -2.42 0.84
C ALA A 121 -10.37 -2.60 1.08
N ALA A 122 -11.08 -3.24 0.13
CA ALA A 122 -12.50 -3.52 0.26
C ALA A 122 -12.79 -4.78 1.12
N LEU A 123 -11.78 -5.59 1.43
CA LEU A 123 -11.95 -6.75 2.31
C LEU A 123 -12.17 -6.31 3.76
N PRO A 124 -12.88 -7.12 4.58
CA PRO A 124 -13.06 -6.81 5.99
C PRO A 124 -11.72 -6.65 6.71
N ALA A 125 -11.53 -5.50 7.34
CA ALA A 125 -10.34 -5.23 8.13
C ALA A 125 -10.21 -6.23 9.30
N GLN A 126 -9.01 -6.75 9.50
CA GLN A 126 -8.71 -7.66 10.61
C GLN A 126 -8.63 -6.88 11.93
N LYS A 127 -9.76 -6.76 12.64
CA LYS A 127 -9.84 -6.08 13.94
C LYS A 127 -9.23 -6.93 15.04
N HIS A 128 -7.94 -6.75 15.29
CA HIS A 128 -7.22 -7.44 16.34
C HIS A 128 -7.39 -6.70 17.67
N VAL A 129 -7.98 -7.37 18.66
CA VAL A 129 -8.02 -6.82 20.02
C VAL A 129 -6.60 -6.84 20.59
N ILE A 130 -6.05 -5.66 20.89
CA ILE A 130 -4.71 -5.54 21.43
C ILE A 130 -4.77 -5.60 22.96
N ASP A 131 -4.32 -6.73 23.50
CA ASP A 131 -4.13 -6.89 24.94
C ASP A 131 -2.81 -6.23 25.38
N LEU A 132 -2.90 -4.97 25.79
CA LEU A 132 -1.75 -4.20 26.26
C LEU A 132 -1.06 -4.79 27.49
N THR A 133 -1.72 -5.71 28.22
CA THR A 133 -1.14 -6.36 29.40
C THR A 133 -0.02 -7.34 29.05
N ARG A 134 0.00 -7.86 27.81
CA ARG A 134 1.04 -8.74 27.28
C ARG A 134 2.37 -8.04 27.01
N PHE A 135 2.35 -6.71 26.91
CA PHE A 135 3.55 -5.91 26.73
C PHE A 135 4.14 -5.49 28.07
N SER A 136 5.47 -5.39 28.12
CA SER A 136 6.18 -4.81 29.26
C SER A 136 5.69 -3.36 29.54
N PRO A 137 5.84 -2.86 30.77
CA PRO A 137 5.46 -1.48 31.10
C PRO A 137 6.14 -0.44 30.21
N SER A 138 7.40 -0.69 29.82
CA SER A 138 8.13 0.19 28.90
C SER A 138 7.52 0.18 27.51
N THR A 139 7.26 -0.98 26.91
CA THR A 139 6.62 -1.08 25.59
C THR A 139 5.24 -0.46 25.57
N ARG A 140 4.41 -0.72 26.59
CA ARG A 140 3.08 -0.12 26.71
C ARG A 140 3.13 1.40 26.75
N ARG A 141 4.11 1.97 27.45
CA ARG A 141 4.36 3.42 27.47
C ARG A 141 4.71 3.95 26.07
N LEU A 142 5.53 3.25 25.28
CA LEU A 142 5.85 3.69 23.92
C LEU A 142 4.63 3.73 23.02
N LEU A 143 3.83 2.67 23.07
CA LEU A 143 2.60 2.57 22.28
C LEU A 143 1.64 3.72 22.60
N THR A 144 1.46 4.04 23.88
CA THR A 144 0.40 4.98 24.35
C THR A 144 0.85 6.41 24.60
N GLN A 145 2.13 6.63 24.88
CA GLN A 145 2.67 7.94 25.33
C GLN A 145 3.92 8.37 24.56
N GLY A 146 4.60 7.43 23.89
CA GLY A 146 5.87 7.70 23.22
C GLY A 146 7.06 7.80 24.19
N SER A 147 8.08 8.55 23.79
CA SER A 147 9.35 8.70 24.51
C SER A 147 9.92 10.10 24.26
N SER A 148 9.78 11.00 25.22
CA SER A 148 10.35 12.36 25.15
C SER A 148 11.87 12.35 24.99
N THR A 149 12.56 11.44 25.67
CA THR A 149 14.02 11.25 25.57
C THR A 149 14.50 10.83 24.18
N ARG A 150 13.61 10.28 23.34
CA ARG A 150 13.91 9.88 21.96
C ARG A 150 13.20 10.75 20.93
N ALA A 151 12.57 11.85 21.36
CA ALA A 151 11.71 12.68 20.53
C ALA A 151 10.69 11.86 19.71
N MET A 152 10.18 10.77 20.30
CA MET A 152 9.30 9.82 19.63
C MET A 152 7.87 10.03 20.15
N PRO A 153 6.89 10.40 19.32
CA PRO A 153 5.50 10.47 19.74
C PRO A 153 4.96 9.07 20.08
N SER A 154 3.76 9.01 20.64
CA SER A 154 3.02 7.76 20.78
C SER A 154 2.84 7.11 19.42
N CYS A 155 2.92 5.78 19.36
CA CYS A 155 2.62 5.05 18.13
C CYS A 155 1.16 5.27 17.72
N PHE A 156 0.24 5.21 18.69
CA PHE A 156 -1.20 5.34 18.47
C PHE A 156 -1.64 6.76 18.11
N SER A 157 -0.86 7.80 18.40
CA SER A 157 -1.22 9.16 17.99
C SER A 157 -1.24 9.34 16.47
N CYS A 158 -0.48 8.52 15.74
CA CYS A 158 -0.52 8.50 14.27
C CYS A 158 -1.27 7.27 13.76
N HIS A 159 -0.97 6.07 14.28
CA HIS A 159 -1.53 4.80 13.79
C HIS A 159 -2.95 4.51 14.31
N GLY A 160 -3.68 5.50 14.81
CA GLY A 160 -5.07 5.38 15.25
C GLY A 160 -5.24 4.58 16.54
N ASP A 161 -6.51 4.44 16.93
CA ASP A 161 -6.88 3.76 18.18
C ASP A 161 -6.36 2.32 18.21
N GLN A 162 -5.57 2.00 19.23
CA GLN A 162 -4.83 0.74 19.40
C GLN A 162 -3.98 0.31 18.20
N GLY A 163 -3.63 1.22 17.28
CA GLY A 163 -2.81 0.91 16.11
C GLY A 163 -3.58 0.34 14.91
N HIS A 164 -4.90 0.55 14.83
CA HIS A 164 -5.73 0.06 13.72
C HIS A 164 -5.64 0.88 12.42
N GLY A 165 -4.74 1.86 12.36
CA GLY A 165 -4.58 2.75 11.21
C GLY A 165 -5.66 3.84 11.17
N SER A 166 -5.60 4.66 10.13
CA SER A 166 -6.62 5.67 9.83
C SER A 166 -6.86 5.76 8.32
N ALA A 167 -7.94 6.42 7.91
CA ALA A 167 -8.26 6.63 6.50
C ALA A 167 -7.29 7.57 5.77
N ASP A 168 -6.38 8.25 6.49
CA ASP A 168 -5.45 9.24 5.93
C ASP A 168 -4.15 8.60 5.39
N GLY A 169 -4.22 7.33 4.98
CA GLY A 169 -3.06 6.56 4.50
C GLY A 169 -2.11 6.10 5.59
N ILE A 170 -2.47 6.24 6.87
CA ILE A 170 -1.68 5.67 7.98
C ILE A 170 -2.04 4.20 8.17
N PRO A 171 -1.10 3.26 7.96
CA PRO A 171 -1.43 1.85 7.96
C PRO A 171 -1.70 1.30 9.37
N PRO A 172 -2.50 0.23 9.49
CA PRO A 172 -2.61 -0.53 10.72
C PRO A 172 -1.27 -1.21 11.05
N ILE A 173 -0.89 -1.11 12.32
CA ILE A 173 0.21 -1.87 12.92
C ILE A 173 -0.31 -3.00 13.83
N ALA A 174 -1.55 -2.88 14.30
CA ALA A 174 -2.26 -3.93 15.02
C ALA A 174 -2.43 -5.17 14.13
N GLY A 175 -2.14 -6.35 14.67
CA GLY A 175 -2.35 -7.63 13.98
C GLY A 175 -1.32 -7.97 12.89
N GLN A 176 -0.37 -7.09 12.59
CA GLN A 176 0.69 -7.41 11.64
C GLN A 176 1.66 -8.46 12.20
N PRO A 177 2.27 -9.31 11.35
CA PRO A 177 3.29 -10.26 11.80
C PRO A 177 4.45 -9.55 12.50
N ALA A 178 4.90 -10.08 13.64
CA ALA A 178 5.97 -9.46 14.42
C ALA A 178 7.28 -9.31 13.62
N PHE A 179 7.65 -10.32 12.83
CA PHE A 179 8.83 -10.26 11.97
C PHE A 179 8.72 -9.17 10.91
N TYR A 180 7.59 -9.10 10.22
CA TYR A 180 7.34 -8.03 9.26
C TYR A 180 7.44 -6.65 9.90
N PHE A 181 6.81 -6.45 11.07
CA PHE A 181 6.87 -5.19 11.80
C PHE A 181 8.31 -4.80 12.16
N ILE A 182 9.10 -5.74 12.72
CA ILE A 182 10.50 -5.50 13.09
C ILE A 182 11.33 -5.16 11.84
N ASP A 183 11.15 -5.88 10.74
CA ASP A 183 11.86 -5.63 9.49
C ASP A 183 11.56 -4.24 8.93
N GLN A 184 10.29 -3.81 8.94
CA GLN A 184 9.94 -2.45 8.50
C GLN A 184 10.55 -1.38 9.42
N MET A 185 10.47 -1.57 10.74
CA MET A 185 11.06 -0.65 11.71
C MET A 185 12.57 -0.52 11.57
N ASN A 186 13.27 -1.59 11.16
CA ASN A 186 14.69 -1.55 10.88
C ASN A 186 15.00 -0.91 9.52
N ALA A 187 14.19 -1.20 8.50
CA ALA A 187 14.36 -0.61 7.17
C ALA A 187 14.21 0.92 7.17
N TRP A 188 13.35 1.51 8.01
CA TRP A 188 13.22 2.97 8.11
C TRP A 188 14.40 3.68 8.78
N LYS A 189 15.32 2.95 9.42
CA LYS A 189 16.49 3.54 10.10
C LYS A 189 17.70 3.71 9.17
N THR A 190 17.62 3.19 7.95
CA THR A 190 18.72 3.13 6.98
C THR A 190 18.37 3.91 5.73
#